data_AF-A0A949QCH2-F1
#
_entry.id   AF-A0A949QCH2-F1
#
_cell.length_a   1.000
_cell.length_b   1.000
_cell.length_c   1.000
_cell.angle_alpha   90.00
_cell.angle_beta   90.00
_cell.angle_gamma   90.00
#
_symmetry.space_group_name_H-M   'P 1'
#
loop_
_entity.id
_entity.type
_entity.pdbx_description
1 polymer ?
#
loop_
_entity_poly.entity_id
_entity_poly.type
_entity_poly.pdbx_seq_one_letter_code
_entity_poly.pdbx_strand_id
1 'polypeptide(L)'
;MKLKFDSTLSYQLEAIKSVTDLFEGLPASSSGFQIDIGKGGSMYNDLGIGNDLALSGELILQNLHAIQSRNNVPKSRLLQEESAAYDFPNFSVEMETGTGKTYVYLRSIFELNKLYGFKKFIIVVPSVAIREGVIPFLKQKCYNIP
;
A
#
# COMPACT_ATOMS: atom_id res chain seq x y z
N MET A 1 -18.67 1.67 -19.94
CA MET A 1 -18.59 3.00 -19.29
C MET A 1 -17.12 3.37 -19.16
N LYS A 2 -16.66 4.49 -19.75
CA LYS A 2 -15.28 4.98 -19.56
C LYS A 2 -15.30 6.00 -18.44
N LEU A 3 -14.88 5.59 -17.23
CA LEU A 3 -14.74 6.52 -16.12
C LEU A 3 -13.47 7.37 -16.34
N LYS A 4 -13.65 8.69 -16.45
CA LYS A 4 -12.55 9.66 -16.50
C LYS A 4 -12.26 10.09 -15.06
N PHE A 5 -11.12 9.65 -14.53
CA PHE A 5 -10.62 10.14 -13.24
C PHE A 5 -9.66 11.29 -13.50
N ASP A 6 -9.79 12.36 -12.72
CA ASP A 6 -8.77 13.39 -12.67
C ASP A 6 -7.64 12.89 -11.75
N SER A 7 -6.51 12.53 -12.35
CA SER A 7 -5.36 11.98 -11.63
C SER A 7 -4.47 13.03 -10.97
N THR A 8 -4.86 14.31 -11.04
CA THR A 8 -4.02 15.46 -10.64
C THR A 8 -4.52 16.16 -9.38
N LEU A 9 -5.64 15.71 -8.81
CA LEU A 9 -6.20 16.28 -7.58
C LEU A 9 -5.23 16.10 -6.40
N SER A 10 -4.85 17.21 -5.77
CA SER A 10 -3.82 17.25 -4.72
C SER A 10 -4.14 16.33 -3.54
N TYR A 11 -5.38 16.35 -3.06
CA TYR A 11 -5.80 15.52 -1.93
C TYR A 11 -5.73 14.01 -2.22
N GLN A 12 -5.89 13.60 -3.49
CA GLN A 12 -5.71 12.19 -3.88
C GLN A 12 -4.23 11.82 -3.87
N LEU A 13 -3.37 12.70 -4.40
CA LEU A 13 -1.92 12.51 -4.39
C LEU A 13 -1.37 12.50 -2.96
N GLU A 14 -1.86 13.37 -2.09
CA GLU A 14 -1.47 13.43 -0.66
C GLU A 14 -1.87 12.16 0.10
N ALA A 15 -3.07 11.62 -0.18
CA ALA A 15 -3.51 10.35 0.40
C ALA A 15 -2.63 9.19 -0.08
N ILE A 16 -2.35 9.10 -1.39
CA ILE A 16 -1.45 8.09 -1.97
C ILE A 16 -0.06 8.20 -1.35
N LYS A 17 0.46 9.44 -1.26
CA LYS A 17 1.78 9.72 -0.67
C LYS A 17 1.85 9.31 0.80
N SER A 18 0.78 9.52 1.56
CA SER A 18 0.70 9.09 2.96
C SER A 18 0.75 7.56 3.10
N VAL A 19 0.24 6.81 2.12
CA VAL A 19 0.38 5.35 2.10
C VAL A 19 1.80 4.93 1.71
N THR A 20 2.40 5.56 0.71
CA THR A 20 3.75 5.17 0.25
C THR A 20 4.84 5.54 1.26
N ASP A 21 4.77 6.74 1.83
CA ASP A 21 5.76 7.25 2.79
C ASP A 21 5.84 6.37 4.05
N LEU A 22 4.80 5.59 4.36
CA LEU A 22 4.81 4.66 5.49
C LEU A 22 5.95 3.63 5.39
N PHE A 23 6.32 3.28 4.15
CA PHE A 23 7.35 2.31 3.82
C PHE A 23 8.65 2.95 3.34
N GLU A 24 8.84 4.25 3.58
CA GLU A 24 10.10 4.94 3.30
C GLU A 24 11.26 4.28 4.07
N GLY A 25 12.41 4.14 3.40
CA GLY A 25 13.57 3.43 3.94
C GLY A 25 13.66 1.96 3.51
N LEU A 26 12.64 1.39 2.86
CA LEU A 26 12.82 0.12 2.15
C LEU A 26 13.84 0.31 1.02
N PRO A 27 14.83 -0.60 0.87
CA PRO A 27 15.64 -0.61 -0.33
C PRO A 27 14.70 -0.80 -1.52
N ALA A 28 14.79 0.09 -2.52
CA ALA A 28 14.05 -0.10 -3.76
C ALA A 28 14.38 -1.50 -4.27
N SER A 29 13.36 -2.34 -4.39
CA SER A 29 13.51 -3.73 -4.78
C SER A 29 14.39 -3.78 -6.02
N SER A 30 15.61 -4.29 -5.88
CA SER A 30 16.53 -4.39 -6.99
C SER A 30 15.84 -5.21 -8.06
N SER A 31 15.58 -4.63 -9.22
CA SER A 31 14.95 -5.26 -10.38
C SER A 31 15.79 -6.40 -10.98
N GLY A 32 16.73 -6.96 -10.23
CA GLY A 32 17.50 -8.13 -10.58
C GLY A 32 16.89 -9.34 -9.91
N PHE A 33 16.54 -10.35 -10.69
CA PHE A 33 16.35 -11.71 -10.23
C PHE A 33 17.58 -12.13 -9.39
N GLN A 34 17.49 -12.03 -8.07
CA GLN A 34 18.48 -12.59 -7.18
C GLN A 34 18.15 -14.09 -7.05
N ILE A 35 18.91 -14.93 -7.75
CA ILE A 35 19.03 -16.32 -7.35
C ILE A 35 19.94 -16.31 -6.13
N ASP A 36 19.35 -16.50 -4.96
CA ASP A 36 20.10 -16.58 -3.72
C ASP A 36 20.74 -17.97 -3.60
N ILE A 37 21.84 -18.19 -4.33
CA ILE A 37 22.68 -19.38 -4.17
C ILE A 37 23.61 -19.12 -3.00
N GLY A 38 23.09 -19.29 -1.79
CA GLY A 38 23.92 -19.47 -0.61
C GLY A 38 23.68 -18.45 0.49
N LYS A 39 23.20 -19.01 1.61
CA LYS A 39 23.08 -18.44 2.96
C LYS A 39 21.77 -17.70 3.24
N GLY A 40 20.75 -18.52 3.52
CA GLY A 40 19.73 -18.32 4.56
C GLY A 40 19.23 -16.89 4.76
N GLY A 41 18.12 -16.55 4.10
CA GLY A 41 17.43 -15.29 4.38
C GLY A 41 16.20 -15.03 3.53
N SER A 42 16.14 -15.51 2.30
CA SER A 42 14.88 -15.50 1.54
C SER A 42 14.07 -16.74 1.94
N MET A 43 12.91 -16.55 2.56
CA MET A 43 11.94 -17.63 2.82
C MET A 43 11.41 -18.16 1.48
N TYR A 44 12.23 -18.95 0.78
CA TYR A 44 11.76 -19.93 -0.19
C TYR A 44 11.02 -21.01 0.59
N ASN A 45 9.80 -20.70 1.05
CA ASN A 45 8.86 -21.77 1.34
C ASN A 45 8.46 -22.37 -0.01
N ASP A 46 8.25 -23.68 -0.09
CA ASP A 46 7.73 -24.43 -1.26
C ASP A 46 6.38 -23.89 -1.82
N LEU A 47 5.87 -22.79 -1.25
CA LEU A 47 4.58 -22.14 -1.49
C LEU A 47 4.68 -20.78 -2.22
N GLY A 48 5.89 -20.25 -2.49
CA GLY A 48 6.14 -19.13 -3.42
C GLY A 48 6.68 -17.82 -2.82
N ILE A 49 6.79 -16.78 -3.67
CA ILE A 49 7.43 -15.48 -3.35
C ILE A 49 6.45 -14.53 -2.65
N GLY A 50 6.77 -14.04 -1.44
CA GLY A 50 6.02 -13.03 -0.69
C GLY A 50 6.51 -11.59 -0.95
N ASN A 51 5.77 -10.58 -0.49
CA ASN A 51 6.34 -9.24 -0.35
C ASN A 51 7.25 -9.26 0.87
N ASP A 52 8.51 -8.85 0.71
CA ASP A 52 9.45 -8.74 1.82
C ASP A 52 9.36 -7.36 2.45
N LEU A 53 9.11 -7.32 3.76
CA LEU A 53 9.05 -6.09 4.54
C LEU A 53 10.28 -6.03 5.44
N ALA A 54 11.42 -5.70 4.85
CA ALA A 54 12.69 -5.53 5.55
C ALA A 54 12.78 -4.17 6.30
N LEU A 55 11.68 -3.72 6.91
CA LEU A 55 11.63 -2.51 7.75
C LEU A 55 11.42 -2.89 9.21
N SER A 56 12.16 -2.25 10.10
CA SER A 56 11.93 -2.38 11.54
C SER A 56 10.64 -1.67 11.94
N GLY A 57 9.96 -2.17 12.99
CA GLY A 57 8.76 -1.55 13.50
C GLY A 57 9.00 -0.11 13.99
N GLU A 58 10.19 0.17 14.52
CA GLU A 58 10.58 1.51 14.95
C GLU A 58 10.60 2.50 13.77
N LEU A 59 11.14 2.08 12.62
CA LEU A 59 11.19 2.92 11.43
C LEU A 59 9.79 3.16 10.85
N ILE A 60 8.93 2.14 10.82
CA ILE A 60 7.53 2.29 10.40
C ILE A 60 6.79 3.27 11.35
N LEU A 61 7.04 3.19 12.66
CA LEU A 61 6.44 4.11 13.62
C LEU A 61 6.92 5.55 13.44
N GLN A 62 8.21 5.74 13.15
CA GLN A 62 8.78 7.05 12.82
C GLN A 62 8.15 7.64 11.56
N ASN A 63 8.03 6.84 10.49
CA ASN A 63 7.36 7.24 9.26
C ASN A 63 5.89 7.61 9.53
N LEU A 64 5.18 6.79 10.30
CA LEU A 64 3.80 7.05 10.71
C LEU A 64 3.67 8.39 11.44
N HIS A 65 4.56 8.70 12.39
CA HIS A 65 4.54 9.98 13.12
C HIS A 65 4.76 11.20 12.21
N ALA A 66 5.63 11.07 11.22
CA ALA A 66 5.87 12.13 10.23
C ALA A 66 4.61 12.37 9.38
N ILE A 67 3.97 11.30 8.92
CA ILE A 67 2.72 11.35 8.14
C ILE A 67 1.58 11.96 8.97
N GLN A 68 1.42 11.51 10.22
CA GLN A 68 0.40 12.01 11.15
C GLN A 68 0.59 13.51 11.41
N SER A 69 1.83 13.96 11.64
CA SER A 69 2.12 15.39 11.86
C SER A 69 1.79 16.23 10.62
N ARG A 70 2.17 15.76 9.42
CA ARG A 70 1.85 16.45 8.16
C ARG A 70 0.35 16.56 7.91
N ASN A 71 -0.40 15.52 8.27
CA ASN A 71 -1.85 15.46 8.06
C ASN A 71 -2.67 16.00 9.25
N ASN A 72 -2.02 16.58 10.26
CA ASN A 72 -2.65 17.07 11.49
C ASN A 72 -3.49 16.00 12.24
N VAL A 73 -3.02 14.75 12.22
CA VAL A 73 -3.61 13.62 12.94
C VAL A 73 -2.84 13.38 14.24
N PRO A 74 -3.51 13.06 15.37
CA PRO A 74 -2.83 12.70 16.61
C PRO A 74 -1.86 11.53 16.42
N LYS A 75 -0.70 11.61 17.07
CA LYS A 75 0.32 10.56 16.97
C LYS A 75 -0.08 9.29 17.71
N SER A 76 0.12 8.14 17.07
CA SER A 76 -0.06 6.84 17.72
C SER A 76 1.08 6.57 18.70
N ARG A 77 0.79 5.94 19.85
CA ARG A 77 1.84 5.55 20.81
C ARG A 77 2.66 4.36 20.32
N LEU A 78 1.98 3.36 19.76
CA LEU A 78 2.55 2.11 19.28
C LEU A 78 2.00 1.81 17.88
N LEU A 79 2.67 0.93 17.13
CA LEU A 79 2.14 0.40 15.86
C LEU A 79 0.96 -0.53 16.06
N GLN A 80 0.92 -1.21 17.20
CA GLN A 80 -0.14 -2.10 17.62
C GLN A 80 -0.42 -1.80 19.09
N GLU A 81 -1.66 -1.45 19.40
CA GLU A 81 -2.09 -1.28 20.78
C GLU A 81 -2.37 -2.64 21.43
N GLU A 82 -2.22 -2.73 22.74
CA GLU A 82 -2.47 -3.98 23.49
C GLU A 82 -3.92 -4.47 23.35
N SER A 83 -4.86 -3.56 23.10
CA SER A 83 -6.27 -3.84 22.86
C SER A 83 -6.63 -3.93 21.37
N ALA A 84 -5.65 -4.01 20.47
CA ALA A 84 -5.92 -4.10 19.04
C ALA A 84 -6.68 -5.38 18.69
N ALA A 85 -7.64 -5.28 17.76
CA ALA A 85 -8.41 -6.42 17.28
C ALA A 85 -7.58 -7.41 16.44
N TYR A 86 -6.35 -7.04 16.09
CA TYR A 86 -5.48 -7.78 15.18
C TYR A 86 -4.05 -7.81 15.69
N ASP A 87 -3.37 -8.94 15.48
CA ASP A 87 -1.97 -9.16 15.86
C ASP A 87 -0.97 -8.58 14.83
N PHE A 88 -1.37 -7.54 14.11
CA PHE A 88 -0.55 -6.88 13.10
C PHE A 88 -0.85 -5.38 13.04
N PRO A 89 0.12 -4.54 12.59
CA PRO A 89 -0.11 -3.11 12.41
C PRO A 89 -1.24 -2.84 11.41
N ASN A 90 -2.19 -2.00 11.79
CA ASN A 90 -3.32 -1.60 10.95
C ASN A 90 -3.35 -0.07 10.81
N PHE A 91 -3.46 0.40 9.57
CA PHE A 91 -3.42 1.82 9.23
C PHE A 91 -4.70 2.22 8.51
N SER A 92 -5.20 3.42 8.82
CA SER A 92 -6.43 3.94 8.24
C SER A 92 -6.17 5.18 7.41
N VAL A 93 -6.80 5.25 6.23
CA VAL A 93 -6.88 6.45 5.40
C VAL A 93 -8.34 6.84 5.32
N GLU A 94 -8.71 7.91 6.01
CA GLU A 94 -10.07 8.43 6.01
C GLU A 94 -10.27 9.41 4.86
N MET A 95 -11.38 9.25 4.15
CA MET A 95 -11.72 10.12 3.02
C MET A 95 -13.24 10.26 2.92
N GLU A 96 -13.69 11.47 2.60
CA GLU A 96 -15.10 11.78 2.38
C GLU A 96 -15.70 10.98 1.19
N THR A 97 -17.01 10.73 1.20
CA THR A 97 -17.71 10.11 0.07
C THR A 97 -17.55 10.94 -1.21
N GLY A 98 -17.50 10.29 -2.37
CA GLY A 98 -17.31 10.99 -3.66
C GLY A 98 -15.89 11.49 -3.97
N THR A 99 -14.92 11.41 -3.05
CA THR A 99 -13.54 11.92 -3.28
C THR A 99 -12.61 10.96 -4.05
N GLY A 100 -13.10 9.78 -4.45
CA GLY A 100 -12.30 8.82 -5.23
C GLY A 100 -11.44 7.87 -4.40
N LYS A 101 -11.91 7.46 -3.21
CA LYS A 101 -11.32 6.36 -2.40
C LYS A 101 -10.88 5.16 -3.22
N THR A 102 -11.73 4.73 -4.16
CA THR A 102 -11.45 3.61 -5.08
C THR A 102 -10.19 3.83 -5.91
N TYR A 103 -10.04 5.04 -6.45
CA TYR A 103 -8.86 5.40 -7.22
C TYR A 103 -7.61 5.47 -6.33
N VAL A 104 -7.72 6.05 -5.13
CA VAL A 104 -6.61 6.20 -4.20
C VAL A 104 -6.03 4.86 -3.78
N TYR A 105 -6.84 3.89 -3.30
CA TYR A 105 -6.27 2.59 -2.88
C TYR A 105 -5.69 1.82 -4.07
N LEU A 106 -6.34 1.88 -5.25
CA LEU A 106 -5.83 1.22 -6.45
C LEU A 106 -4.50 1.83 -6.87
N ARG A 107 -4.42 3.16 -6.96
CA ARG A 107 -3.18 3.85 -7.33
C ARG A 107 -2.08 3.63 -6.30
N SER A 108 -2.41 3.61 -5.01
CA SER A 108 -1.44 3.30 -3.94
C SER A 108 -0.82 1.92 -4.14
N ILE A 109 -1.61 0.89 -4.50
CA ILE A 109 -1.08 -0.43 -4.86
C ILE A 109 -0.05 -0.36 -6.00
N PHE A 110 -0.31 0.44 -7.03
CA PHE A 110 0.64 0.64 -8.13
C PHE A 110 1.90 1.38 -7.71
N GLU A 111 1.78 2.45 -6.91
CA GLU A 111 2.95 3.20 -6.44
C GLU A 111 3.81 2.36 -5.48
N LEU A 112 3.19 1.54 -4.61
CA LEU A 112 3.91 0.60 -3.75
C LEU A 112 4.68 -0.46 -4.57
N ASN A 113 4.10 -0.94 -5.67
CA ASN A 113 4.82 -1.80 -6.61
C ASN A 113 6.00 -1.06 -7.26
N LYS A 114 5.78 0.17 -7.73
CA LYS A 114 6.80 0.97 -8.42
C LYS A 114 7.98 1.34 -7.52
N LEU A 115 7.71 1.70 -6.26
CA LEU A 115 8.72 2.17 -5.31
C LEU A 115 9.42 1.00 -4.59
N TYR A 116 8.67 -0.01 -4.19
CA TYR A 116 9.15 -1.06 -3.28
C TYR A 116 9.01 -2.48 -3.83
N GLY A 117 8.47 -2.65 -5.03
CA GLY A 117 8.36 -3.95 -5.67
C GLY A 117 7.31 -4.88 -5.08
N PHE A 118 6.36 -4.37 -4.30
CA PHE A 118 5.25 -5.19 -3.78
C PHE A 118 4.41 -5.73 -4.95
N LYS A 119 4.13 -7.04 -4.95
CA LYS A 119 3.46 -7.74 -6.08
C LYS A 119 2.13 -8.34 -5.70
N LYS A 120 1.95 -8.72 -4.43
CA LYS A 120 0.75 -9.42 -3.94
C LYS A 120 -0.05 -8.50 -3.03
N PHE A 121 -1.32 -8.30 -3.37
CA PHE A 121 -2.25 -7.46 -2.62
C PHE A 121 -3.60 -8.16 -2.54
N ILE A 122 -4.29 -8.02 -1.40
CA ILE A 122 -5.65 -8.54 -1.19
C ILE A 122 -6.56 -7.35 -0.94
N ILE A 123 -7.61 -7.21 -1.76
CA ILE A 123 -8.62 -6.17 -1.60
C ILE A 123 -9.90 -6.83 -1.09
N VAL A 124 -10.25 -6.56 0.17
CA VAL A 124 -11.47 -7.05 0.81
C VAL A 124 -12.56 -5.99 0.66
N VAL A 125 -13.74 -6.39 0.18
CA VAL A 125 -14.90 -5.50 -0.03
C VAL A 125 -16.14 -6.08 0.64
N PRO A 126 -17.06 -5.24 1.14
CA PRO A 126 -18.19 -5.72 1.96
C PRO A 126 -19.35 -6.30 1.12
N SER A 127 -19.34 -6.15 -0.21
CA SER A 127 -20.39 -6.70 -1.07
C SER A 127 -19.90 -7.07 -2.47
N VAL A 128 -20.63 -7.98 -3.11
CA VAL A 128 -20.41 -8.40 -4.51
C VAL A 128 -20.57 -7.21 -5.46
N ALA A 129 -21.54 -6.32 -5.23
CA ALA A 129 -21.74 -5.14 -6.07
C ALA A 129 -20.51 -4.22 -6.11
N ILE A 130 -19.85 -4.01 -4.96
CA ILE A 130 -18.61 -3.22 -4.91
C ILE A 130 -17.48 -3.98 -5.62
N ARG A 131 -17.37 -5.30 -5.42
CA ARG A 131 -16.38 -6.14 -6.14
C ARG A 131 -16.51 -5.99 -7.66
N GLU A 132 -17.73 -6.13 -8.19
CA GLU A 132 -18.00 -6.00 -9.62
C GLU A 132 -17.72 -4.59 -10.14
N GLY A 133 -17.93 -3.55 -9.32
CA GLY A 133 -17.55 -2.17 -9.65
C GLY A 133 -16.03 -1.95 -9.72
N VAL A 134 -15.24 -2.72 -8.96
CA VAL A 134 -13.77 -2.58 -8.89
C VAL A 134 -13.06 -3.39 -9.98
N ILE A 135 -13.59 -4.56 -10.37
CA ILE A 135 -12.97 -5.45 -11.36
C ILE A 135 -12.60 -4.76 -12.69
N PRO A 136 -13.44 -3.90 -13.29
CA PRO A 136 -13.10 -3.19 -14.52
C PRO A 136 -11.81 -2.37 -14.39
N PHE A 137 -11.57 -1.74 -13.23
CA PHE A 137 -10.37 -0.93 -13.00
C PHE A 137 -9.09 -1.75 -12.95
N LEU A 138 -9.18 -2.95 -12.36
CA LEU A 138 -8.06 -3.89 -12.32
C LEU A 138 -7.73 -4.39 -13.73
N LYS A 139 -8.73 -4.61 -14.58
CA LYS A 139 -8.55 -5.10 -15.95
C LYS A 139 -8.08 -4.01 -16.92
N GLN A 140 -8.51 -2.75 -16.72
CA GLN A 140 -8.25 -1.64 -17.64
C GLN A 140 -6.78 -1.17 -17.63
N LYS A 141 -6.05 -1.40 -16.53
CA LYS A 141 -4.64 -0.99 -16.39
C LYS A 141 -3.60 -1.95 -17.00
N CYS A 142 -3.99 -3.11 -17.53
CA CYS A 142 -3.07 -3.97 -18.28
C CYS A 142 -2.64 -3.39 -19.63
N TYR A 143 -3.25 -2.30 -20.12
CA TYR A 143 -3.04 -1.83 -21.50
C TYR A 143 -2.63 -0.38 -21.70
N ASN A 144 -2.75 0.53 -20.73
CA ASN A 144 -2.39 1.94 -20.96
C ASN A 144 -2.13 2.71 -19.65
N ILE A 145 -0.86 2.91 -19.32
CA ILE A 145 -0.35 4.03 -18.52
C ILE A 145 1.05 4.32 -19.09
N PRO A 146 1.41 5.60 -19.38
CA PRO A 146 2.74 5.97 -19.86
C PRO A 146 3.87 5.58 -18.89
#